data_AF-A0A6J1WSX1-F1
#
_entry.id   AF-A0A6J1WSX1-F1
#
_cell.length_a   1.000
_cell.length_b   1.000
_cell.length_c   1.000
_cell.angle_alpha   90.00
_cell.angle_beta   90.00
_cell.angle_gamma   90.00
#
_symmetry.space_group_name_H-M   'P 1'
#
loop_
_entity.id
_entity.type
_entity.pdbx_description
1 polymer ?
#
loop_
_entity_poly.entity_id
_entity_poly.type
_entity_poly.pdbx_seq_one_letter_code
_entity_poly.pdbx_strand_id
1 'polypeptide(L)'
;VRIQLMSGEDQAAALPAIFGRSSCPEFTTEAYTTVLYHNKNPSLYDEIKLKLPADLGDHHHLLFTFMHVSCQRKPVAPEHEKNVETTVGYSWLPLCRNGKLTCGEFNLPVMQEEPPPNYSFIFPDVQLPGTRWIDNHKPIFSIALDAHTTVHPLDGYIERFSMACEAVLEGNIPPRIGLTNMEAELRTSISELPTANVEVLARYLPVVLDKLLRLLVAPPALAGHTLNIAQDVFTCLAHIFTEITNMNEGAGCDRHGRSALLSTYIQYQCTAPRPSLADRDIGLPLPPSVMSDGSCKILHEELALQWVVASGATRDLAMHNSWALFELMVKSMVEYLYWSGAHEAPRKARFPDQFTDDLTTLVNNITAEIISKYGKNSRLTQSLNNSLAFFLFDLLSIMDRGYVFNLIRSYYKQMCAKIASLPDAVPLVQYKLAFLRIICSHEHYVSLNLPVAAGGVGGAGGAGSGSVSP
;
A
#
# COMPACT_ATOMS: atom_id res chain seq x y z
N VAL A 1 -0.15 -30.03 26.49
CA VAL A 1 -0.86 -30.08 25.18
C VAL A 1 0.21 -30.11 24.11
N ARG A 2 0.12 -31.01 23.15
CA ARG A 2 0.93 -31.01 21.94
C ARG A 2 0.17 -30.25 20.84
N ILE A 3 0.84 -29.31 20.18
CA ILE A 3 0.31 -28.51 19.08
C ILE A 3 1.07 -28.88 17.80
N GLN A 4 0.33 -29.12 16.72
CA GLN A 4 0.89 -29.37 15.39
C GLN A 4 0.16 -28.52 14.35
N LEU A 5 0.91 -27.96 13.39
CA LEU A 5 0.32 -27.41 12.17
C LEU A 5 0.28 -28.51 11.13
N MET A 6 -0.90 -28.84 10.63
CA MET A 6 -1.11 -29.98 9.74
C MET A 6 -1.49 -29.49 8.35
N SER A 7 -0.97 -30.14 7.30
CA SER A 7 -1.40 -29.97 5.90
C SER A 7 -2.18 -31.20 5.37
N GLY A 8 -2.82 -31.92 6.27
CA GLY A 8 -3.52 -33.18 6.01
C GLY A 8 -3.81 -33.89 7.33
N GLU A 9 -4.58 -34.97 7.30
CA GLU A 9 -5.05 -35.65 8.52
C GLU A 9 -4.07 -36.73 9.01
N ASP A 10 -3.15 -37.17 8.15
CA ASP A 10 -2.11 -38.12 8.52
C ASP A 10 -1.04 -37.46 9.41
N GLN A 11 -0.47 -38.23 10.34
CA GLN A 11 0.59 -37.74 11.24
C GLN A 11 1.83 -37.25 10.48
N ALA A 12 2.09 -37.79 9.29
CA ALA A 12 3.19 -37.38 8.41
C ALA A 12 2.96 -36.01 7.75
N ALA A 13 1.72 -35.49 7.77
CA ALA A 13 1.37 -34.18 7.21
C ALA A 13 1.64 -33.01 8.19
N ALA A 14 2.30 -33.28 9.33
CA ALA A 14 2.74 -32.24 10.24
C ALA A 14 3.84 -31.38 9.59
N LEU A 15 3.58 -30.08 9.44
CA LEU A 15 4.48 -29.14 8.79
C LEU A 15 5.59 -28.68 9.75
N PRO A 16 6.86 -28.62 9.30
CA PRO A 16 7.95 -28.00 10.05
C PRO A 16 7.81 -26.47 9.99
N ALA A 17 6.88 -25.95 10.79
CA ALA A 17 6.42 -24.56 10.73
C ALA A 17 6.39 -23.87 12.10
N ILE A 18 6.72 -24.58 13.19
CA ILE A 18 6.70 -24.02 14.53
C ILE A 18 8.09 -23.49 14.86
N PHE A 19 8.18 -22.25 15.31
CA PHE A 19 9.45 -21.68 15.75
C PHE A 19 9.91 -22.40 17.03
N GLY A 20 11.13 -22.93 17.01
CA GLY A 20 11.75 -23.52 18.20
C GLY A 20 12.06 -22.47 19.27
N ARG A 21 12.63 -22.92 20.40
CA ARG A 21 13.12 -22.00 21.45
C ARG A 21 14.22 -21.10 20.89
N SER A 22 14.42 -19.94 21.52
CA SER A 22 15.22 -18.78 21.05
C SER A 22 16.63 -19.04 20.52
N SER A 23 17.18 -20.25 20.73
CA SER A 23 18.50 -20.70 20.29
C SER A 23 18.46 -21.73 19.15
N CYS A 24 17.30 -22.03 18.56
CA CYS A 24 17.17 -23.02 17.49
C CYS A 24 16.76 -22.35 16.16
N PRO A 25 17.58 -22.42 15.11
CA PRO A 25 17.25 -21.86 13.79
C PRO A 25 16.27 -22.75 13.00
N GLU A 26 16.04 -23.99 13.44
CA GLU A 26 15.21 -24.97 12.73
C GLU A 26 13.75 -24.93 13.20
N PHE A 27 12.83 -25.07 12.24
CA PHE A 27 11.40 -25.21 12.52
C PHE A 27 11.09 -26.63 13.00
N THR A 28 10.21 -26.75 13.99
CA THR A 28 9.72 -28.04 14.48
C THR A 28 8.33 -28.33 13.93
N THR A 29 7.99 -29.63 13.90
CA THR A 29 6.67 -30.14 13.47
C THR A 29 5.65 -30.15 14.60
N GLU A 30 6.13 -30.06 15.84
CA GLU A 30 5.31 -30.08 17.05
C GLU A 30 5.88 -29.13 18.11
N ALA A 31 4.99 -28.63 18.96
CA ALA A 31 5.33 -27.89 20.16
C ALA A 31 4.51 -28.39 21.35
N TYR A 32 5.06 -28.22 22.53
CA TYR A 32 4.46 -28.70 23.77
C TYR A 32 4.30 -27.55 24.74
N THR A 33 3.12 -27.46 25.34
CA THR A 33 2.86 -26.55 26.45
C THR A 33 3.52 -27.03 27.73
N THR A 34 3.65 -26.13 28.69
CA THR A 34 4.09 -26.45 30.05
C THR A 34 3.15 -27.47 30.71
N VAL A 35 3.70 -28.41 31.48
CA VAL A 35 2.95 -29.41 32.25
C VAL A 35 2.73 -28.89 33.67
N LEU A 36 1.47 -28.71 34.08
CA LEU A 36 1.12 -28.29 35.43
C LEU A 36 0.76 -29.49 36.31
N TYR A 37 1.52 -29.70 37.38
CA TYR A 37 1.38 -30.86 38.27
C TYR A 37 0.10 -30.78 39.12
N HIS A 38 -0.70 -31.85 39.11
CA HIS A 38 -1.97 -31.99 39.85
C HIS A 38 -2.98 -30.86 39.64
N ASN A 39 -3.00 -30.25 38.45
CA ASN A 39 -4.00 -29.25 38.11
C ASN A 39 -5.00 -29.78 37.08
N LYS A 40 -6.28 -29.87 37.45
CA LYS A 40 -7.37 -30.30 36.56
C LYS A 40 -7.85 -29.21 35.61
N ASN A 41 -7.61 -27.94 35.95
CA ASN A 41 -7.99 -26.76 35.16
C ASN A 41 -6.73 -25.91 34.91
N PRO A 42 -5.80 -26.37 34.05
CA PRO A 42 -4.56 -25.66 33.81
C PRO A 42 -4.81 -24.34 33.08
N SER A 43 -4.33 -23.23 33.66
CA SER A 43 -4.21 -21.94 32.96
C SER A 43 -2.79 -21.83 32.42
N LEU A 44 -2.65 -21.93 31.12
CA LEU A 44 -1.37 -21.88 30.41
C LEU A 44 -1.18 -20.48 29.82
N TYR A 45 0.05 -19.97 29.84
CA TYR A 45 0.44 -18.68 29.25
C TYR A 45 1.49 -18.87 28.15
N ASP A 46 1.53 -20.07 27.56
CA ASP A 46 2.51 -20.40 26.52
C ASP A 46 2.10 -19.72 25.20
N GLU A 47 3.01 -18.93 24.62
CA GLU A 47 2.87 -18.35 23.28
C GLU A 47 3.68 -19.18 22.28
N ILE A 48 3.02 -19.67 21.23
CA ILE A 48 3.64 -20.52 20.21
C ILE A 48 3.55 -19.80 18.87
N LYS A 49 4.71 -19.47 18.29
CA LYS A 49 4.78 -18.79 17.00
C LYS A 49 4.81 -19.81 15.85
N LEU A 50 3.98 -19.56 14.85
CA LEU A 50 3.83 -20.40 13.66
C LEU A 50 4.17 -19.61 12.40
N LYS A 51 4.90 -20.23 11.47
CA LYS A 51 5.10 -19.70 10.11
C LYS A 51 4.06 -20.35 9.19
N LEU A 52 2.97 -19.64 8.93
CA LEU A 52 1.92 -20.13 8.04
C LEU A 52 2.42 -20.22 6.59
N PRO A 53 1.96 -21.22 5.81
CA PRO A 53 2.11 -21.22 4.36
C PRO A 53 1.46 -19.99 3.73
N ALA A 54 2.03 -19.50 2.63
CA ALA A 54 1.42 -18.41 1.86
C ALA A 54 0.15 -18.87 1.11
N ASP A 55 0.11 -20.13 0.69
CA ASP A 55 -1.04 -20.77 0.05
C ASP A 55 -1.78 -21.65 1.06
N LEU A 56 -2.58 -21.01 1.90
CA LEU A 56 -3.34 -21.68 2.93
C LEU A 56 -4.65 -22.27 2.36
N GLY A 57 -4.65 -23.57 2.11
CA GLY A 57 -5.87 -24.32 1.73
C GLY A 57 -6.73 -24.78 2.90
N ASP A 58 -7.96 -25.21 2.62
CA ASP A 58 -8.97 -25.67 3.60
C ASP A 58 -8.54 -26.91 4.42
N HIS A 59 -7.52 -27.65 3.96
CA HIS A 59 -6.96 -28.80 4.67
C HIS A 59 -6.00 -28.40 5.80
N HIS A 60 -5.54 -27.14 5.83
CA HIS A 60 -4.63 -26.66 6.86
C HIS A 60 -5.37 -26.42 8.17
N HIS A 61 -4.88 -27.04 9.24
CA HIS A 61 -5.49 -26.92 10.56
C HIS A 61 -4.44 -27.06 11.67
N LEU A 62 -4.77 -26.54 12.85
CA LEU A 62 -4.05 -26.86 14.08
C LEU A 62 -4.64 -28.11 14.69
N LEU A 63 -3.79 -29.07 15.05
CA LEU A 63 -4.17 -30.26 15.83
C LEU A 63 -3.63 -30.12 17.25
N PHE A 64 -4.51 -30.31 18.23
CA PHE A 64 -4.20 -30.29 19.65
C PHE A 64 -4.36 -31.71 20.21
N THR A 65 -3.27 -32.28 20.72
CA THR A 65 -3.30 -33.55 21.45
C THR A 65 -3.12 -33.29 22.95
N PHE A 66 -4.12 -33.68 23.74
CA PHE A 66 -4.08 -33.57 25.19
C PHE A 66 -3.44 -34.83 25.75
N MET A 67 -2.42 -34.68 26.58
CA MET A 67 -1.64 -35.78 27.11
C MET A 67 -1.51 -35.64 28.63
N HIS A 68 -1.65 -36.75 29.32
CA HIS A 68 -1.36 -36.88 30.74
C HIS A 68 0.08 -37.41 30.90
N VAL A 69 0.92 -36.67 31.62
CA VAL A 69 2.31 -37.04 31.89
C VAL A 69 2.42 -37.57 33.31
N SER A 70 2.75 -38.85 33.45
CA SER A 70 2.86 -39.51 34.75
C SER A 70 4.22 -39.24 35.40
N CYS A 71 4.23 -38.56 36.54
CA CYS A 71 5.44 -38.36 37.34
C CYS A 71 5.78 -39.64 38.12
N GLN A 72 6.33 -40.66 37.46
CA GLN A 72 6.73 -41.90 38.12
C GLN A 72 7.94 -41.65 39.04
N ARG A 73 7.86 -42.10 40.31
CA ARG A 73 8.97 -42.03 41.28
C ARG A 73 9.87 -43.28 41.29
N LYS A 74 9.54 -44.32 40.54
CA LYS A 74 10.30 -45.58 40.50
C LYS A 74 11.14 -45.67 39.22
N PRO A 75 12.41 -46.14 39.28
CA PRO A 75 13.20 -46.37 38.10
C PRO A 75 12.53 -47.44 37.23
N VAL A 76 12.15 -47.06 36.02
CA VAL A 76 11.54 -47.94 35.03
C VAL A 76 12.67 -48.51 34.16
N ALA A 77 12.59 -49.80 33.82
CA ALA A 77 13.52 -50.39 32.85
C ALA A 77 13.42 -49.66 31.49
N PRO A 78 14.52 -49.49 30.75
CA PRO A 78 14.59 -48.64 29.55
C PRO A 78 13.57 -48.99 28.45
N GLU A 79 13.02 -50.21 28.44
CA GLU A 79 12.01 -50.66 27.48
C GLU A 79 10.59 -50.09 27.75
N HIS A 80 10.31 -49.59 28.95
CA HIS A 80 8.98 -49.11 29.38
C HIS A 80 8.90 -47.57 29.55
N GLU A 81 9.95 -46.83 29.17
CA GLU A 81 9.96 -45.35 29.15
C GLU A 81 8.85 -44.75 28.26
N LYS A 82 8.37 -45.49 27.26
CA LYS A 82 7.29 -45.05 26.35
C LYS A 82 5.91 -44.84 27.03
N ASN A 83 5.70 -45.34 28.25
CA ASN A 83 4.39 -45.29 28.94
C ASN A 83 4.23 -44.10 29.90
N VAL A 84 5.12 -43.10 29.84
CA VAL A 84 5.02 -41.91 30.70
C VAL A 84 3.90 -40.98 30.26
N GLU A 85 3.57 -40.99 28.96
CA GLU A 85 2.58 -40.10 28.36
C GLU A 85 1.36 -40.89 27.87
N THR A 86 0.17 -40.47 28.26
CA THR A 86 -1.09 -41.09 27.87
C THR A 86 -1.98 -40.06 27.20
N THR A 87 -2.42 -40.32 25.95
CA THR A 87 -3.34 -39.41 25.26
C THR A 87 -4.70 -39.41 25.95
N VAL A 88 -5.20 -38.21 26.25
CA VAL A 88 -6.46 -37.96 26.94
C VAL A 88 -7.55 -37.56 25.94
N GLY A 89 -7.17 -36.86 24.87
CA GLY A 89 -8.11 -36.44 23.85
C GLY A 89 -7.50 -35.54 22.78
N TYR A 90 -8.35 -35.10 21.87
CA TYR A 90 -7.99 -34.32 20.70
C TYR A 90 -8.92 -33.14 20.52
N SER A 91 -8.40 -32.04 20.00
CA SER A 91 -9.18 -30.92 19.47
C SER A 91 -8.46 -30.37 18.25
N TRP A 92 -9.13 -29.60 17.42
CA TRP A 92 -8.54 -29.05 16.21
C TRP A 92 -9.16 -27.71 15.84
N LEU A 93 -8.45 -26.95 15.01
CA LEU A 93 -8.91 -25.66 14.49
C LEU A 93 -8.56 -25.55 13.00
N PRO A 94 -9.54 -25.63 12.08
CA PRO A 94 -9.32 -25.29 10.67
C PRO A 94 -8.81 -23.85 10.56
N LEU A 95 -7.72 -23.64 9.83
CA LEU A 95 -7.10 -22.32 9.70
C LEU A 95 -7.62 -21.56 8.49
N CYS A 96 -8.11 -22.25 7.46
CA CYS A 96 -8.69 -21.64 6.28
C CYS A 96 -10.16 -22.03 6.14
N ARG A 97 -11.02 -21.05 5.81
CA ARG A 97 -12.41 -21.30 5.47
C ARG A 97 -12.85 -20.39 4.34
N ASN A 98 -13.26 -20.97 3.21
CA ASN A 98 -13.63 -20.21 2.01
C ASN A 98 -12.51 -19.26 1.56
N GLY A 99 -11.26 -19.69 1.67
CA GLY A 99 -10.07 -18.88 1.36
C GLY A 99 -9.67 -17.85 2.43
N LYS A 100 -10.37 -17.82 3.57
CA LYS A 100 -10.12 -16.86 4.65
C LYS A 100 -9.33 -17.47 5.79
N LEU A 101 -8.30 -16.77 6.23
CA LEU A 101 -7.58 -17.11 7.45
C LEU A 101 -8.49 -16.90 8.67
N THR A 102 -8.61 -17.92 9.49
CA THR A 102 -9.37 -17.90 10.74
C THR A 102 -8.47 -17.39 11.87
N CYS A 103 -8.92 -16.39 12.64
CA CYS A 103 -8.19 -15.75 13.75
C CYS A 103 -9.15 -15.34 14.87
N GLY A 104 -8.60 -15.01 16.04
CA GLY A 104 -9.36 -14.56 17.22
C GLY A 104 -9.37 -15.57 18.37
N GLU A 105 -10.33 -15.42 19.28
CA GLU A 105 -10.49 -16.30 20.43
C GLU A 105 -11.40 -17.49 20.11
N PHE A 106 -10.96 -18.70 20.45
CA PHE A 106 -11.69 -19.94 20.24
C PHE A 106 -11.87 -20.69 21.54
N ASN A 107 -13.08 -21.21 21.74
CA ASN A 107 -13.42 -22.10 22.84
C ASN A 107 -13.82 -23.45 22.25
N LEU A 108 -12.92 -24.42 22.33
CA LEU A 108 -13.00 -25.69 21.62
C LEU A 108 -13.40 -26.83 22.58
N PRO A 109 -14.30 -27.74 22.17
CA PRO A 109 -14.52 -28.99 22.86
C PRO A 109 -13.39 -29.97 22.58
N VAL A 110 -13.25 -30.97 23.45
CA VAL A 110 -12.20 -32.00 23.36
C VAL A 110 -12.84 -33.37 23.18
N MET A 111 -12.43 -34.06 22.14
CA MET A 111 -12.89 -35.41 21.81
C MET A 111 -12.00 -36.45 22.49
N GLN A 112 -12.57 -37.56 22.97
CA GLN A 112 -11.82 -38.63 23.66
C GLN A 112 -11.10 -39.57 22.70
N GLU A 113 -11.61 -39.68 21.48
CA GLU A 113 -11.13 -40.58 20.43
C GLU A 113 -10.42 -39.78 19.33
N GLU A 114 -9.70 -40.46 18.44
CA GLU A 114 -9.04 -39.79 17.31
C GLU A 114 -10.07 -39.12 16.38
N PRO A 115 -9.77 -37.93 15.85
CA PRO A 115 -10.61 -37.25 14.87
C PRO A 115 -11.02 -38.15 13.70
N PRO A 116 -12.32 -38.20 13.34
CA PRO A 116 -12.78 -38.99 12.21
C PRO A 116 -12.29 -38.40 10.87
N PRO A 117 -12.30 -39.17 9.77
CA PRO A 117 -11.90 -38.65 8.46
C PRO A 117 -12.68 -37.39 8.05
N ASN A 118 -11.99 -36.45 7.41
CA ASN A 118 -12.48 -35.12 7.01
C ASN A 118 -12.78 -34.15 8.17
N TYR A 119 -12.31 -34.43 9.38
CA TYR A 119 -12.44 -33.51 10.51
C TYR A 119 -11.79 -32.15 10.22
N SER A 120 -10.73 -32.12 9.39
CA SER A 120 -9.98 -30.90 9.06
C SER A 120 -10.83 -29.81 8.40
N PHE A 121 -11.96 -30.17 7.78
CA PHE A 121 -12.88 -29.25 7.10
C PHE A 121 -14.04 -28.76 7.97
N ILE A 122 -14.16 -29.26 9.20
CA ILE A 122 -15.24 -28.93 10.14
C ILE A 122 -14.66 -28.39 11.44
N PHE A 123 -15.39 -27.52 12.11
CA PHE A 123 -15.00 -27.07 13.44
C PHE A 123 -15.45 -28.11 14.50
N PRO A 124 -14.71 -28.26 15.61
CA PRO A 124 -15.06 -29.24 16.64
C PRO A 124 -16.34 -28.87 17.41
N ASP A 125 -16.88 -27.66 17.26
CA ASP A 125 -18.18 -27.25 17.79
C ASP A 125 -19.37 -27.92 17.08
N VAL A 126 -19.15 -28.54 15.92
CA VAL A 126 -20.14 -29.36 15.24
C VAL A 126 -20.20 -30.74 15.90
N GLN A 127 -21.34 -31.07 16.53
CA GLN A 127 -21.54 -32.40 17.10
C GLN A 127 -21.65 -33.47 16.02
N LEU A 128 -20.68 -34.37 15.98
CA LEU A 128 -20.65 -35.51 15.07
C LEU A 128 -21.39 -36.71 15.67
N PRO A 129 -22.27 -37.40 14.92
CA PRO A 129 -22.97 -38.58 15.42
C PRO A 129 -22.01 -39.68 15.85
N GLY A 130 -22.27 -40.32 17.00
CA GLY A 130 -21.50 -41.48 17.46
C GLY A 130 -20.12 -41.18 18.04
N THR A 131 -19.76 -39.91 18.22
CA THR A 131 -18.47 -39.48 18.78
C THR A 131 -18.52 -39.29 20.29
N ARG A 132 -17.40 -39.57 20.97
CA ARG A 132 -17.26 -39.41 22.43
C ARG A 132 -16.52 -38.13 22.77
N TRP A 133 -17.19 -37.23 23.49
CA TRP A 133 -16.63 -35.96 23.91
C TRP A 133 -16.33 -35.95 25.41
N ILE A 134 -15.27 -35.25 25.79
CA ILE A 134 -15.01 -34.91 27.20
C ILE A 134 -16.07 -33.88 27.64
N ASP A 135 -16.56 -34.05 28.87
CA ASP A 135 -17.52 -33.14 29.51
C ASP A 135 -18.75 -32.82 28.64
N ASN A 136 -19.27 -33.84 27.94
CA ASN A 136 -20.46 -33.76 27.08
C ASN A 136 -20.39 -32.63 26.01
N HIS A 137 -19.25 -32.52 25.32
CA HIS A 137 -19.03 -31.55 24.22
C HIS A 137 -19.01 -30.09 24.69
N LYS A 138 -18.87 -29.86 25.99
CA LYS A 138 -18.63 -28.51 26.51
C LYS A 138 -17.29 -27.99 25.98
N PRO A 139 -17.20 -26.72 25.57
CA PRO A 139 -15.92 -26.12 25.22
C PRO A 139 -15.09 -25.91 26.49
N ILE A 140 -14.00 -26.66 26.61
CA ILE A 140 -13.14 -26.70 27.80
C ILE A 140 -11.69 -26.30 27.49
N PHE A 141 -11.38 -26.00 26.23
CA PHE A 141 -10.07 -25.56 25.79
C PHE A 141 -10.16 -24.20 25.10
N SER A 142 -9.54 -23.18 25.69
CA SER A 142 -9.55 -21.83 25.15
C SER A 142 -8.19 -21.48 24.56
N ILE A 143 -8.18 -20.89 23.37
CA ILE A 143 -6.98 -20.39 22.68
C ILE A 143 -7.27 -19.06 22.02
N ALA A 144 -6.22 -18.25 21.83
CA ALA A 144 -6.25 -17.06 20.99
C ALA A 144 -5.27 -17.25 19.83
N LEU A 145 -5.69 -16.88 18.62
CA LEU A 145 -4.87 -16.94 17.41
C LEU A 145 -4.75 -15.54 16.80
N ASP A 146 -3.56 -14.97 16.92
CA ASP A 146 -3.23 -13.65 16.37
C ASP A 146 -2.37 -13.79 15.11
N ALA A 147 -2.87 -13.26 13.99
CA ALA A 147 -2.15 -13.31 12.71
C ALA A 147 -1.42 -12.01 12.40
N HIS A 148 -0.16 -12.17 12.00
CA HIS A 148 0.67 -11.10 11.42
C HIS A 148 0.97 -11.45 9.97
N THR A 149 0.08 -11.01 9.07
CA THR A 149 0.12 -11.36 7.65
C THR A 149 -0.11 -10.13 6.78
N THR A 150 0.54 -10.14 5.62
CA THR A 150 0.32 -9.22 4.48
C THR A 150 -0.26 -9.96 3.27
N VAL A 151 -0.56 -11.25 3.43
CA VAL A 151 -1.06 -12.15 2.37
C VAL A 151 -2.55 -12.44 2.54
N HIS A 152 -3.02 -12.59 3.79
CA HIS A 152 -4.42 -12.89 4.11
C HIS A 152 -5.07 -11.70 4.82
N PRO A 153 -5.84 -10.86 4.11
CA PRO A 153 -6.48 -9.69 4.71
C PRO A 153 -7.36 -10.09 5.90
N LEU A 154 -7.17 -9.44 7.04
CA LEU A 154 -7.99 -9.64 8.25
C LEU A 154 -9.14 -8.63 8.34
N ASP A 155 -9.07 -7.56 7.55
CA ASP A 155 -10.10 -6.53 7.46
C ASP A 155 -11.02 -6.81 6.25
N GLY A 156 -12.33 -6.81 6.51
CA GLY A 156 -13.34 -7.17 5.51
C GLY A 156 -13.40 -6.22 4.30
N TYR A 157 -13.01 -4.95 4.44
CA TYR A 157 -13.00 -3.99 3.32
C TYR A 157 -11.81 -4.24 2.40
N ILE A 158 -10.61 -4.49 2.98
CA ILE A 158 -9.41 -4.85 2.21
C ILE A 158 -9.61 -6.17 1.48
N GLU A 159 -10.24 -7.13 2.15
CA GLU A 159 -10.60 -8.41 1.57
C GLU A 159 -11.58 -8.26 0.40
N ARG A 160 -12.69 -7.55 0.61
CA ARG A 160 -13.70 -7.29 -0.42
C ARG A 160 -13.09 -6.65 -1.66
N PHE A 161 -12.24 -5.63 -1.47
CA PHE A 161 -11.51 -4.98 -2.56
C PHE A 161 -10.56 -5.94 -3.28
N SER A 162 -9.81 -6.77 -2.54
CA SER A 162 -8.86 -7.72 -3.11
C SER A 162 -9.56 -8.77 -3.96
N MET A 163 -10.65 -9.36 -3.43
CA MET A 163 -11.50 -10.31 -4.16
C MET A 163 -12.13 -9.69 -5.39
N ALA A 164 -12.61 -8.45 -5.30
CA ALA A 164 -13.19 -7.75 -6.44
C ALA A 164 -12.14 -7.53 -7.54
N CYS A 165 -10.94 -7.07 -7.18
CA CYS A 165 -9.84 -6.91 -8.14
C CYS A 165 -9.50 -8.23 -8.83
N GLU A 166 -9.34 -9.31 -8.08
CA GLU A 166 -9.00 -10.63 -8.64
C GLU A 166 -10.09 -11.14 -9.57
N ALA A 167 -11.36 -11.04 -9.17
CA ALA A 167 -12.49 -11.44 -10.01
C ALA A 167 -12.51 -10.73 -11.37
N VAL A 168 -12.23 -9.41 -11.40
CA VAL A 168 -12.24 -8.66 -12.67
C VAL A 168 -10.95 -8.88 -13.47
N LEU A 169 -9.80 -9.04 -12.82
CA LEU A 169 -8.51 -9.25 -13.50
C LEU A 169 -8.37 -10.66 -14.10
N GLU A 170 -8.88 -11.69 -13.41
CA GLU A 170 -8.84 -13.08 -13.90
C GLU A 170 -10.05 -13.45 -14.78
N GLY A 171 -11.10 -12.63 -14.75
CA GLY A 171 -12.38 -12.95 -15.40
C GLY A 171 -13.22 -14.00 -14.65
N ASN A 172 -12.79 -14.40 -13.46
CA ASN A 172 -13.47 -15.37 -12.59
C ASN A 172 -14.55 -14.70 -11.74
N ILE A 173 -15.64 -14.28 -12.39
CA ILE A 173 -16.72 -13.52 -11.73
C ILE A 173 -17.56 -14.44 -10.81
N PRO A 174 -17.68 -14.15 -9.50
CA PRO A 174 -18.47 -14.96 -8.60
C PRO A 174 -19.95 -15.02 -9.02
N PRO A 175 -20.57 -16.21 -9.12
CA PRO A 175 -21.98 -16.35 -9.54
C PRO A 175 -22.96 -15.54 -8.69
N ARG A 176 -22.65 -15.37 -7.39
CA ARG A 176 -23.46 -14.58 -6.44
C ARG A 176 -23.55 -13.10 -6.82
N ILE A 177 -22.49 -12.55 -7.43
CA ILE A 177 -22.43 -11.16 -7.87
C ILE A 177 -22.98 -11.07 -9.29
N GLY A 178 -22.48 -11.93 -10.18
CA GLY A 178 -22.82 -11.94 -11.60
C GLY A 178 -22.12 -10.82 -12.38
N LEU A 179 -21.91 -11.07 -13.68
CA LEU A 179 -21.15 -10.17 -14.56
C LEU A 179 -21.71 -8.74 -14.60
N THR A 180 -23.03 -8.59 -14.60
CA THR A 180 -23.71 -7.29 -14.68
C THR A 180 -23.53 -6.42 -13.45
N ASN A 181 -23.29 -7.01 -12.28
CA ASN A 181 -23.14 -6.27 -11.03
C ASN A 181 -21.66 -6.12 -10.62
N MET A 182 -20.73 -6.76 -11.32
CA MET A 182 -19.33 -6.78 -10.93
C MET A 182 -18.68 -5.38 -10.98
N GLU A 183 -19.05 -4.55 -11.96
CA GLU A 183 -18.58 -3.16 -12.01
C GLU A 183 -19.00 -2.38 -10.77
N ALA A 184 -20.28 -2.50 -10.38
CA ALA A 184 -20.82 -1.82 -9.21
C ALA A 184 -20.14 -2.34 -7.93
N GLU A 185 -19.94 -3.65 -7.80
CA GLU A 185 -19.22 -4.26 -6.67
C GLU A 185 -17.78 -3.74 -6.58
N LEU A 186 -17.06 -3.66 -7.70
CA LEU A 186 -15.71 -3.13 -7.73
C LEU A 186 -15.69 -1.65 -7.29
N ARG A 187 -16.57 -0.80 -7.83
CA ARG A 187 -16.67 0.61 -7.43
C ARG A 187 -16.97 0.77 -5.95
N THR A 188 -17.95 0.01 -5.43
CA THR A 188 -18.28 0.02 -4.01
C THR A 188 -17.09 -0.39 -3.16
N SER A 189 -16.40 -1.48 -3.52
CA SER A 189 -15.21 -1.95 -2.79
C SER A 189 -14.07 -0.92 -2.77
N ILE A 190 -13.86 -0.18 -3.87
CA ILE A 190 -12.89 0.92 -3.94
C ILE A 190 -13.31 2.07 -3.01
N SER A 191 -14.59 2.46 -3.04
CA SER A 191 -15.09 3.59 -2.25
C SER A 191 -15.14 3.32 -0.74
N GLU A 192 -15.32 2.07 -0.34
CA GLU A 192 -15.38 1.65 1.06
C GLU A 192 -14.00 1.31 1.63
N LEU A 193 -12.96 1.16 0.80
CA LEU A 193 -11.62 0.79 1.25
C LEU A 193 -11.04 1.72 2.34
N PRO A 194 -11.25 3.06 2.31
CA PRO A 194 -10.81 3.95 3.38
C PRO A 194 -11.52 3.73 4.72
N THR A 195 -12.60 2.95 4.76
CA THR A 195 -13.32 2.62 6.01
C THR A 195 -12.71 1.45 6.77
N ALA A 196 -11.71 0.78 6.19
CA ALA A 196 -10.90 -0.23 6.85
C ALA A 196 -10.20 0.33 8.10
N ASN A 197 -9.87 -0.55 9.05
CA ASN A 197 -9.05 -0.16 10.19
C ASN A 197 -7.71 0.42 9.71
N VAL A 198 -7.38 1.64 10.12
CA VAL A 198 -6.20 2.38 9.64
C VAL A 198 -4.87 1.66 9.94
N GLU A 199 -4.77 0.93 11.05
CA GLU A 199 -3.58 0.15 11.38
C GLU A 199 -3.40 -1.05 10.45
N VAL A 200 -4.50 -1.69 10.08
CA VAL A 200 -4.48 -2.77 9.10
C VAL A 200 -4.19 -2.21 7.71
N LEU A 201 -4.81 -1.08 7.33
CA LEU A 201 -4.56 -0.40 6.07
C LEU A 201 -3.09 0.00 5.91
N ALA A 202 -2.45 0.50 6.97
CA ALA A 202 -1.03 0.81 6.98
C ALA A 202 -0.14 -0.42 6.79
N ARG A 203 -0.52 -1.56 7.39
CA ARG A 203 0.19 -2.84 7.22
C ARG A 203 0.08 -3.37 5.79
N TYR A 204 -1.07 -3.16 5.15
CA TYR A 204 -1.37 -3.57 3.77
C TYR A 204 -1.08 -2.50 2.72
N LEU A 205 -0.51 -1.36 3.13
CA LEU A 205 -0.38 -0.16 2.31
C LEU A 205 0.27 -0.43 0.95
N PRO A 206 1.41 -1.14 0.85
CA PRO A 206 2.04 -1.37 -0.46
C PRO A 206 1.15 -2.18 -1.40
N VAL A 207 0.53 -3.24 -0.88
CA VAL A 207 -0.33 -4.14 -1.67
C VAL A 207 -1.59 -3.41 -2.15
N VAL A 208 -2.21 -2.62 -1.28
CA VAL A 208 -3.42 -1.85 -1.60
C VAL A 208 -3.11 -0.76 -2.63
N LEU A 209 -2.07 0.04 -2.39
CA LEU A 209 -1.72 1.13 -3.28
C LEU A 209 -1.25 0.61 -4.65
N ASP A 210 -0.45 -0.45 -4.72
CA ASP A 210 -0.04 -1.03 -6.01
C ASP A 210 -1.25 -1.53 -6.81
N LYS A 211 -2.22 -2.19 -6.17
CA LYS A 211 -3.48 -2.61 -6.83
C LYS A 211 -4.28 -1.39 -7.33
N LEU A 212 -4.42 -0.33 -6.53
CA LEU A 212 -5.10 0.90 -6.95
C LEU A 212 -4.38 1.58 -8.13
N LEU A 213 -3.06 1.75 -8.06
CA LEU A 213 -2.28 2.33 -9.16
C LEU A 213 -2.40 1.49 -10.43
N ARG A 214 -2.44 0.15 -10.31
CA ARG A 214 -2.68 -0.74 -11.44
C ARG A 214 -4.07 -0.57 -12.04
N LEU A 215 -5.12 -0.40 -11.23
CA LEU A 215 -6.48 -0.11 -11.73
C LEU A 215 -6.56 1.24 -12.45
N LEU A 216 -5.78 2.23 -12.01
CA LEU A 216 -5.73 3.55 -12.66
C LEU A 216 -5.13 3.47 -14.07
N VAL A 217 -4.08 2.66 -14.23
CA VAL A 217 -3.29 2.56 -15.45
C VAL A 217 -3.78 1.47 -16.41
N ALA A 218 -4.27 0.36 -15.87
CA ALA A 218 -4.78 -0.77 -16.61
C ALA A 218 -6.18 -1.12 -16.09
N PRO A 219 -7.19 -0.26 -16.37
CA PRO A 219 -8.56 -0.53 -15.98
C PRO A 219 -9.02 -1.84 -16.63
N PRO A 220 -9.62 -2.76 -15.85
CA PRO A 220 -10.04 -4.04 -16.39
C PRO A 220 -11.24 -3.88 -17.33
N ALA A 221 -11.47 -4.89 -18.17
CA ALA A 221 -12.60 -4.91 -19.10
C ALA A 221 -13.63 -5.99 -18.70
N LEU A 222 -14.90 -5.61 -18.64
CA LEU A 222 -16.02 -6.54 -18.43
C LEU A 222 -16.83 -6.64 -19.72
N ALA A 223 -17.07 -7.87 -20.20
CA ALA A 223 -17.77 -8.12 -21.47
C ALA A 223 -17.20 -7.30 -22.65
N GLY A 224 -15.87 -7.15 -22.72
CA GLY A 224 -15.19 -6.37 -23.75
C GLY A 224 -15.23 -4.85 -23.58
N HIS A 225 -15.82 -4.33 -22.50
CA HIS A 225 -15.90 -2.89 -22.22
C HIS A 225 -14.95 -2.53 -21.07
N THR A 226 -14.00 -1.64 -21.32
CA THR A 226 -13.10 -1.10 -20.30
C THR A 226 -13.86 -0.28 -19.28
N LEU A 227 -13.64 -0.55 -17.99
CA LEU A 227 -14.33 0.13 -16.92
C LEU A 227 -13.83 1.57 -16.73
N ASN A 228 -14.74 2.52 -16.56
CA ASN A 228 -14.41 3.92 -16.27
C ASN A 228 -14.34 4.18 -14.75
N ILE A 229 -13.31 3.65 -14.09
CA ILE A 229 -13.14 3.70 -12.61
C ILE A 229 -11.99 4.61 -12.16
N ALA A 230 -11.32 5.31 -13.09
CA ALA A 230 -10.10 6.08 -12.81
C ALA A 230 -10.31 7.12 -11.71
N GLN A 231 -11.45 7.83 -11.73
CA GLN A 231 -11.74 8.86 -10.73
C GLN A 231 -12.12 8.28 -9.36
N ASP A 232 -12.76 7.11 -9.30
CA ASP A 232 -13.01 6.42 -8.03
C ASP A 232 -11.70 5.99 -7.38
N VAL A 233 -10.78 5.44 -8.19
CA VAL A 233 -9.44 5.03 -7.76
C VAL A 233 -8.62 6.24 -7.29
N PHE A 234 -8.60 7.33 -8.05
CA PHE A 234 -7.89 8.55 -7.66
C PHE A 234 -8.44 9.15 -6.36
N THR A 235 -9.77 9.15 -6.20
CA THR A 235 -10.43 9.58 -4.96
C THR A 235 -10.04 8.69 -3.78
N CYS A 236 -10.07 7.37 -3.97
CA CYS A 236 -9.67 6.39 -2.96
C CYS A 236 -8.21 6.55 -2.53
N LEU A 237 -7.28 6.75 -3.49
CA LEU A 237 -5.87 7.03 -3.21
C LEU A 237 -5.71 8.26 -2.31
N ALA A 238 -6.38 9.37 -2.64
CA ALA A 238 -6.33 10.61 -1.85
C ALA A 238 -6.94 10.44 -0.45
N HIS A 239 -7.99 9.62 -0.31
CA HIS A 239 -8.56 9.26 1.00
C HIS A 239 -7.58 8.43 1.83
N ILE A 240 -6.99 7.37 1.28
CA ILE A 240 -6.02 6.52 1.98
C ILE A 240 -4.81 7.36 2.42
N PHE A 241 -4.31 8.28 1.59
CA PHE A 241 -3.23 9.18 2.00
C PHE A 241 -3.60 10.04 3.20
N THR A 242 -4.85 10.50 3.26
CA THR A 242 -5.38 11.25 4.40
C THR A 242 -5.43 10.40 5.66
N GLU A 243 -6.02 9.19 5.58
CA GLU A 243 -6.14 8.28 6.71
C GLU A 243 -4.76 7.88 7.27
N ILE A 244 -3.81 7.53 6.41
CA ILE A 244 -2.45 7.16 6.81
C ILE A 244 -1.69 8.34 7.41
N THR A 245 -1.91 9.56 6.92
CA THR A 245 -1.31 10.77 7.48
C THR A 245 -1.87 11.07 8.88
N ASN A 246 -3.17 10.81 9.08
CA ASN A 246 -3.86 11.04 10.35
C ASN A 246 -3.71 9.90 11.36
N MET A 247 -3.17 8.75 10.94
CA MET A 247 -3.12 7.48 11.67
C MET A 247 -2.57 7.55 13.12
N ASN A 248 -1.83 8.59 13.50
CA ASN A 248 -1.36 8.79 14.87
C ASN A 248 -0.97 10.26 15.09
N GLU A 249 -1.90 11.22 14.94
CA GLU A 249 -1.76 12.68 15.15
C GLU A 249 -0.31 13.22 15.20
N GLY A 250 0.48 12.98 14.15
CA GLY A 250 1.84 13.52 13.99
C GLY A 250 3.01 12.66 14.50
N ALA A 251 2.82 11.56 15.23
CA ALA A 251 3.93 10.72 15.71
C ALA A 251 4.73 10.02 14.59
N GLY A 252 4.09 9.83 13.42
CA GLY A 252 4.71 9.27 12.21
C GLY A 252 4.96 10.29 11.09
N CYS A 253 4.76 11.59 11.33
CA CYS A 253 4.93 12.63 10.33
C CYS A 253 6.18 13.48 10.59
N ASP A 254 6.80 13.97 9.53
CA ASP A 254 7.88 14.95 9.64
C ASP A 254 7.36 16.33 10.07
N ARG A 255 8.28 17.31 10.23
CA ARG A 255 7.94 18.69 10.64
C ARG A 255 7.04 19.42 9.64
N HIS A 256 6.85 18.87 8.44
CA HIS A 256 6.01 19.39 7.37
C HIS A 256 4.68 18.65 7.26
N GLY A 257 4.41 17.67 8.14
CA GLY A 257 3.18 16.88 8.11
C GLY A 257 3.18 15.78 7.05
N ARG A 258 4.35 15.38 6.54
CA ARG A 258 4.45 14.26 5.59
C ARG A 258 4.61 12.94 6.34
N SER A 259 3.74 11.98 6.03
CA SER A 259 3.79 10.64 6.62
C SER A 259 5.04 9.88 6.16
N ALA A 260 5.83 9.37 7.12
CA ALA A 260 6.99 8.55 6.84
C ALA A 260 6.62 7.24 6.13
N LEU A 261 5.43 6.69 6.39
CA LEU A 261 4.93 5.49 5.71
C LEU A 261 4.67 5.76 4.23
N LEU A 262 3.97 6.85 3.91
CA LEU A 262 3.70 7.23 2.52
C LEU A 262 5.00 7.58 1.78
N SER A 263 5.90 8.32 2.42
CA SER A 263 7.21 8.65 1.83
C SER A 263 8.05 7.40 1.58
N THR A 264 8.08 6.45 2.52
CA THR A 264 8.79 5.16 2.34
C THR A 264 8.18 4.34 1.22
N TYR A 265 6.85 4.27 1.15
CA TYR A 265 6.16 3.60 0.06
C TYR A 265 6.53 4.22 -1.28
N ILE A 266 6.31 5.53 -1.45
CA ILE A 266 6.59 6.22 -2.72
C ILE A 266 8.05 6.03 -3.11
N GLN A 267 9.00 6.24 -2.19
CA GLN A 267 10.41 6.22 -2.53
C GLN A 267 10.96 4.82 -2.82
N TYR A 268 10.57 3.80 -2.04
CA TYR A 268 11.27 2.51 -2.04
C TYR A 268 10.41 1.29 -2.40
N GLN A 269 9.09 1.34 -2.25
CA GLN A 269 8.22 0.16 -2.40
C GLN A 269 7.30 0.25 -3.63
N CYS A 270 6.83 1.47 -3.93
CA CYS A 270 5.94 1.74 -5.05
C CYS A 270 6.61 1.29 -6.35
N THR A 271 5.94 0.37 -7.03
CA THR A 271 6.33 -0.07 -8.37
C THR A 271 5.38 0.58 -9.36
N ALA A 272 5.82 1.63 -10.07
CA ALA A 272 4.93 2.31 -11.01
C ALA A 272 4.51 1.30 -12.10
N PRO A 273 3.19 1.11 -12.33
CA PRO A 273 2.73 0.20 -13.36
C PRO A 273 3.30 0.61 -14.72
N ARG A 274 3.97 -0.33 -15.38
CA ARG A 274 4.53 -0.17 -16.73
C ARG A 274 4.04 -1.29 -17.64
N PRO A 275 3.98 -1.08 -18.97
CA PRO A 275 3.70 -2.15 -19.91
C PRO A 275 4.66 -3.32 -19.71
N SER A 276 4.19 -4.54 -20.01
CA SER A 276 5.01 -5.75 -19.91
C SER A 276 6.09 -5.74 -20.99
N LEU A 277 7.29 -5.29 -20.61
CA LEU A 277 8.46 -5.18 -21.46
C LEU A 277 9.51 -6.21 -20.99
N ALA A 278 10.15 -6.92 -21.91
CA ALA A 278 11.35 -7.67 -21.58
C ALA A 278 12.53 -6.70 -21.36
N ASP A 279 13.58 -7.13 -20.65
CA ASP A 279 14.74 -6.26 -20.38
C ASP A 279 15.41 -5.73 -21.66
N ARG A 280 15.33 -6.49 -22.75
CA ARG A 280 15.82 -6.08 -24.08
C ARG A 280 14.98 -5.00 -24.74
N ASP A 281 13.75 -4.78 -24.29
CA ASP A 281 12.82 -3.79 -24.83
C ASP A 281 12.96 -2.43 -24.13
N ILE A 282 13.71 -2.37 -23.02
CA ILE A 282 14.00 -1.12 -22.29
C ILE A 282 14.78 -0.17 -23.20
N GLY A 283 14.31 1.08 -23.29
CA GLY A 283 14.96 2.12 -24.08
C GLY A 283 14.62 2.08 -25.57
N LEU A 284 13.89 1.06 -26.03
CA LEU A 284 13.38 1.01 -27.39
C LEU A 284 12.02 1.71 -27.47
N PRO A 285 11.68 2.32 -28.63
CA PRO A 285 10.33 2.80 -28.87
C PRO A 285 9.33 1.68 -28.58
N LEU A 286 8.30 1.99 -27.79
CA LEU A 286 7.23 1.05 -27.52
C LEU A 286 6.67 0.53 -28.85
N PRO A 287 6.39 -0.78 -28.97
CA PRO A 287 5.75 -1.32 -30.16
C PRO A 287 4.46 -0.54 -30.45
N PRO A 288 4.13 -0.26 -31.73
CA PRO A 288 2.88 0.40 -32.08
C PRO A 288 1.66 -0.28 -31.46
N SER A 289 1.68 -1.60 -31.28
CA SER A 289 0.62 -2.36 -30.60
C SER A 289 0.42 -1.99 -29.11
N VAL A 290 1.45 -1.49 -28.43
CA VAL A 290 1.37 -0.97 -27.05
C VAL A 290 0.84 0.47 -27.04
N MET A 291 1.09 1.23 -28.10
CA MET A 291 0.69 2.64 -28.23
C MET A 291 -0.68 2.84 -28.92
N SER A 292 -1.12 1.89 -29.75
CA SER A 292 -2.22 2.03 -30.72
C SER A 292 -3.62 1.96 -30.12
N ASP A 293 -3.79 1.31 -28.97
CA ASP A 293 -5.14 0.97 -28.47
C ASP A 293 -5.62 1.86 -27.32
N GLY A 294 -4.82 2.85 -26.88
CA GLY A 294 -5.13 3.65 -25.69
C GLY A 294 -5.25 2.83 -24.39
N SER A 295 -4.82 1.56 -24.44
CA SER A 295 -4.91 0.57 -23.36
C SER A 295 -3.70 0.61 -22.42
N CYS A 296 -2.56 1.13 -22.89
CA CYS A 296 -1.39 1.39 -22.07
C CYS A 296 -1.41 2.84 -21.59
N LYS A 297 -2.11 3.10 -20.48
CA LYS A 297 -2.03 4.41 -19.83
C LYS A 297 -0.67 4.54 -19.14
N ILE A 298 -0.30 5.77 -18.80
CA ILE A 298 0.94 6.06 -18.07
C ILE A 298 0.58 6.71 -16.74
N LEU A 299 1.19 6.25 -15.64
CA LEU A 299 0.74 6.63 -14.31
C LEU A 299 0.77 8.15 -14.06
N HIS A 300 1.85 8.85 -14.43
CA HIS A 300 1.93 10.30 -14.20
C HIS A 300 0.93 11.08 -15.04
N GLU A 301 0.61 10.62 -16.24
CA GLU A 301 -0.39 11.21 -17.12
C GLU A 301 -1.80 11.05 -16.51
N GLU A 302 -2.14 9.84 -16.04
CA GLU A 302 -3.42 9.61 -15.37
C GLU A 302 -3.54 10.37 -14.05
N LEU A 303 -2.48 10.45 -13.24
CA LEU A 303 -2.49 11.25 -12.02
C LEU A 303 -2.75 12.73 -12.31
N ALA A 304 -2.11 13.30 -13.34
CA ALA A 304 -2.34 14.69 -13.73
C ALA A 304 -3.76 14.89 -14.28
N LEU A 305 -4.21 14.03 -15.19
CA LEU A 305 -5.55 14.08 -15.77
C LEU A 305 -6.63 14.00 -14.70
N GLN A 306 -6.58 12.98 -13.83
CA GLN A 306 -7.58 12.79 -12.77
C GLN A 306 -7.58 13.96 -11.77
N TRP A 307 -6.41 14.54 -11.48
CA TRP A 307 -6.35 15.72 -10.61
C TRP A 307 -6.93 16.97 -11.28
N VAL A 308 -6.68 17.18 -12.59
CA VAL A 308 -7.25 18.29 -13.36
C VAL A 308 -8.77 18.26 -13.37
N VAL A 309 -9.36 17.07 -13.56
CA VAL A 309 -10.83 16.90 -13.63
C VAL A 309 -11.48 16.73 -12.25
N ALA A 310 -10.69 16.58 -11.19
CA ALA A 310 -11.22 16.42 -9.83
C ALA A 310 -12.02 17.65 -9.38
N SER A 311 -13.16 17.38 -8.74
CA SER A 311 -14.05 18.40 -8.18
C SER A 311 -14.53 18.02 -6.77
N GLY A 312 -15.15 18.97 -6.07
CA GLY A 312 -15.71 18.74 -4.72
C GLY A 312 -14.70 18.16 -3.73
N ALA A 313 -15.14 17.13 -3.00
CA ALA A 313 -14.34 16.48 -1.96
C ALA A 313 -13.04 15.86 -2.50
N THR A 314 -13.07 15.23 -3.69
CA THR A 314 -11.87 14.63 -4.29
C THR A 314 -10.79 15.68 -4.52
N ARG A 315 -11.17 16.84 -5.05
CA ARG A 315 -10.23 17.95 -5.28
C ARG A 315 -9.63 18.42 -3.95
N ASP A 316 -10.45 18.61 -2.92
CA ASP A 316 -9.96 19.07 -1.62
C ASP A 316 -8.99 18.06 -0.97
N LEU A 317 -9.26 16.76 -1.09
CA LEU A 317 -8.37 15.69 -0.63
C LEU A 317 -7.06 15.65 -1.42
N ALA A 318 -7.11 15.80 -2.75
CA ALA A 318 -5.93 15.85 -3.58
C ALA A 318 -5.04 17.06 -3.25
N MET A 319 -5.64 18.23 -2.96
CA MET A 319 -4.90 19.40 -2.50
C MET A 319 -4.24 19.17 -1.14
N HIS A 320 -4.95 18.51 -0.21
CA HIS A 320 -4.43 18.16 1.11
C HIS A 320 -3.21 17.22 1.01
N ASN A 321 -3.27 16.23 0.12
CA ASN A 321 -2.22 15.23 -0.09
C ASN A 321 -1.30 15.56 -1.28
N SER A 322 -1.20 16.85 -1.63
CA SER A 322 -0.49 17.31 -2.83
C SER A 322 0.98 16.87 -2.89
N TRP A 323 1.67 16.86 -1.75
CA TRP A 323 3.08 16.46 -1.68
C TRP A 323 3.26 15.00 -2.15
N ALA A 324 2.41 14.08 -1.68
CA ALA A 324 2.49 12.65 -1.99
C ALA A 324 2.13 12.40 -3.46
N LEU A 325 1.10 13.09 -3.97
CA LEU A 325 0.71 12.98 -5.38
C LEU A 325 1.79 13.52 -6.32
N PHE A 326 2.45 14.63 -5.98
CA PHE A 326 3.55 15.17 -6.77
C PHE A 326 4.80 14.28 -6.73
N GLU A 327 5.20 13.78 -5.56
CA GLU A 327 6.34 12.84 -5.45
C GLU A 327 6.08 11.55 -6.25
N LEU A 328 4.86 11.00 -6.18
CA LEU A 328 4.45 9.85 -6.96
C LEU A 328 4.47 10.12 -8.48
N MET A 329 4.00 11.31 -8.89
CA MET A 329 4.04 11.76 -10.28
C MET A 329 5.49 11.87 -10.78
N VAL A 330 6.38 12.54 -10.03
CA VAL A 330 7.80 12.68 -10.38
C VAL A 330 8.49 11.33 -10.47
N LYS A 331 8.26 10.43 -9.52
CA LYS A 331 8.79 9.05 -9.57
C LYS A 331 8.36 8.33 -10.85
N SER A 332 7.07 8.38 -11.16
CA SER A 332 6.53 7.79 -12.40
C SER A 332 7.13 8.43 -13.66
N MET A 333 7.36 9.74 -13.67
CA MET A 333 8.02 10.43 -14.79
C MET A 333 9.46 9.96 -14.96
N VAL A 334 10.24 9.84 -13.88
CA VAL A 334 11.63 9.37 -13.93
C VAL A 334 11.71 7.93 -14.40
N GLU A 335 10.86 7.05 -13.87
CA GLU A 335 10.79 5.66 -14.30
C GLU A 335 10.40 5.56 -15.78
N TYR A 336 9.39 6.33 -16.22
CA TYR A 336 9.01 6.43 -17.63
C TYR A 336 10.18 6.83 -18.52
N LEU A 337 10.92 7.89 -18.18
CA LEU A 337 12.08 8.33 -18.96
C LEU A 337 13.11 7.22 -19.12
N TYR A 338 13.33 6.42 -18.08
CA TYR A 338 14.25 5.29 -18.12
C TYR A 338 13.74 4.18 -19.03
N TRP A 339 12.55 3.61 -18.76
CA TRP A 339 12.12 2.41 -19.48
C TRP A 339 11.67 2.68 -20.92
N SER A 340 11.19 3.90 -21.22
CA SER A 340 10.79 4.29 -22.59
C SER A 340 11.96 4.74 -23.47
N GLY A 341 13.14 5.00 -22.89
CA GLY A 341 14.27 5.60 -23.60
C GLY A 341 14.12 7.11 -23.84
N ALA A 342 13.01 7.73 -23.43
CA ALA A 342 12.77 9.16 -23.65
C ALA A 342 13.85 10.05 -23.00
N HIS A 343 14.61 9.56 -22.01
CA HIS A 343 15.75 10.30 -21.47
C HIS A 343 16.81 10.69 -22.51
N GLU A 344 16.97 9.91 -23.59
CA GLU A 344 17.90 10.21 -24.70
C GLU A 344 17.37 11.30 -25.63
N ALA A 345 16.05 11.50 -25.67
CA ALA A 345 15.43 12.53 -26.50
C ALA A 345 15.72 13.94 -25.95
N PRO A 346 15.73 14.98 -26.84
CA PRO A 346 15.75 16.36 -26.41
C PRO A 346 14.63 16.62 -25.40
N ARG A 347 14.91 17.40 -24.34
CA ARG A 347 13.96 17.66 -23.23
C ARG A 347 12.54 18.07 -23.67
N LYS A 348 12.41 18.77 -24.80
CA LYS A 348 11.12 19.18 -25.39
C LYS A 348 10.26 18.03 -25.91
N ALA A 349 10.86 16.89 -26.23
CA ALA A 349 10.19 15.73 -26.82
C ALA A 349 10.06 14.55 -25.83
N ARG A 350 10.37 14.78 -24.55
CA ARG A 350 10.40 13.73 -23.52
C ARG A 350 9.02 13.32 -23.01
N PHE A 351 8.04 14.21 -23.12
CA PHE A 351 6.70 14.02 -22.60
C PHE A 351 5.67 14.46 -23.64
N PRO A 352 4.48 13.84 -23.70
CA PRO A 352 3.43 14.23 -24.64
C PRO A 352 2.86 15.62 -24.38
N ASP A 353 2.45 16.32 -25.44
CA ASP A 353 1.86 17.67 -25.35
C ASP A 353 0.63 17.70 -24.43
N GLN A 354 -0.27 16.70 -24.54
CA GLN A 354 -1.46 16.58 -23.69
C GLN A 354 -1.10 16.59 -22.20
N PHE A 355 -0.08 15.83 -21.79
CA PHE A 355 0.39 15.83 -20.41
C PHE A 355 0.95 17.19 -19.99
N THR A 356 1.65 17.90 -20.88
CA THR A 356 2.14 19.25 -20.58
C THR A 356 1.01 20.28 -20.48
N ASP A 357 -0.10 20.10 -21.20
CA ASP A 357 -1.30 20.93 -21.08
C ASP A 357 -2.03 20.66 -19.75
N ASP A 358 -2.13 19.38 -19.35
CA ASP A 358 -2.69 18.98 -18.06
C ASP A 358 -1.88 19.55 -16.89
N LEU A 359 -0.54 19.48 -16.94
CA LEU A 359 0.33 20.11 -15.94
C LEU A 359 0.16 21.63 -15.89
N THR A 360 0.03 22.30 -17.04
CA THR A 360 -0.21 23.75 -17.10
C THR A 360 -1.53 24.10 -16.41
N THR A 361 -2.57 23.33 -16.70
CA THR A 361 -3.90 23.49 -16.09
C THR A 361 -3.84 23.23 -14.58
N LEU A 362 -3.16 22.17 -14.16
CA LEU A 362 -3.01 21.81 -12.76
C LEU A 362 -2.28 22.90 -11.95
N VAL A 363 -1.15 23.41 -12.45
CA VAL A 363 -0.39 24.50 -11.80
C VAL A 363 -1.26 25.75 -11.66
N ASN A 364 -2.05 26.10 -12.68
CA ASN A 364 -2.96 27.24 -12.61
C ASN A 364 -4.08 27.01 -11.59
N ASN A 365 -4.68 25.82 -11.56
CA ASN A 365 -5.73 25.46 -10.60
C ASN A 365 -5.23 25.51 -9.15
N ILE A 366 -4.04 24.97 -8.88
CA ILE A 366 -3.41 25.00 -7.56
C ILE A 366 -3.05 26.43 -7.17
N THR A 367 -2.53 27.23 -8.10
CA THR A 367 -2.22 28.66 -7.84
C THR A 367 -3.48 29.42 -7.45
N ALA A 368 -4.58 29.21 -8.18
CA ALA A 368 -5.88 29.81 -7.87
C ALA A 368 -6.41 29.36 -6.50
N GLU A 369 -6.21 28.09 -6.13
CA GLU A 369 -6.59 27.54 -4.83
C GLU A 369 -5.77 28.15 -3.68
N ILE A 370 -4.45 28.31 -3.85
CA ILE A 370 -3.58 29.01 -2.89
C ILE A 370 -4.08 30.44 -2.67
N ILE A 371 -4.37 31.13 -3.77
CA ILE A 371 -4.90 32.50 -3.77
C ILE A 371 -6.29 32.59 -3.12
N SER A 372 -7.13 31.57 -3.24
CA SER A 372 -8.49 31.58 -2.70
C SER A 372 -8.52 31.24 -1.19
N LYS A 373 -7.58 30.41 -0.72
CA LYS A 373 -7.54 29.88 0.66
C LYS A 373 -6.53 30.55 1.60
N TYR A 374 -5.73 31.51 1.13
CA TYR A 374 -4.59 32.09 1.88
C TYR A 374 -4.88 32.59 3.31
N GLY A 375 -6.10 33.03 3.61
CA GLY A 375 -6.52 33.53 4.93
C GLY A 375 -7.34 32.55 5.79
N LYS A 376 -7.68 31.36 5.29
CA LYS A 376 -8.54 30.39 6.00
C LYS A 376 -7.73 29.30 6.69
N ASN A 377 -6.89 28.60 5.93
CA ASN A 377 -6.12 27.45 6.40
C ASN A 377 -4.63 27.66 6.11
N SER A 378 -3.93 28.46 6.94
CA SER A 378 -2.57 28.91 6.60
C SER A 378 -1.58 27.74 6.45
N ARG A 379 -1.65 26.73 7.32
CA ARG A 379 -0.74 25.56 7.25
C ARG A 379 -0.94 24.72 5.99
N LEU A 380 -2.19 24.38 5.65
CA LEU A 380 -2.48 23.60 4.45
C LEU A 380 -2.16 24.38 3.17
N THR A 381 -2.47 25.68 3.15
CA THR A 381 -2.16 26.53 2.00
C THR A 381 -0.66 26.70 1.82
N GLN A 382 0.10 26.85 2.92
CA GLN A 382 1.55 26.88 2.90
C GLN A 382 2.14 25.55 2.44
N SER A 383 1.60 24.43 2.93
CA SER A 383 2.01 23.09 2.50
C SER A 383 1.79 22.92 0.99
N LEU A 384 0.58 23.21 0.48
CA LEU A 384 0.26 23.16 -0.94
C LEU A 384 1.19 24.04 -1.79
N ASN A 385 1.49 25.26 -1.32
CA ASN A 385 2.42 26.16 -1.99
C ASN A 385 3.85 25.59 -2.05
N ASN A 386 4.31 24.97 -0.96
CA ASN A 386 5.63 24.35 -0.91
C ASN A 386 5.68 23.09 -1.79
N SER A 387 4.66 22.24 -1.76
CA SER A 387 4.55 21.04 -2.60
C SER A 387 4.62 21.40 -4.09
N LEU A 388 3.90 22.46 -4.51
CA LEU A 388 3.97 22.96 -5.88
C LEU A 388 5.38 23.47 -6.23
N ALA A 389 6.05 24.16 -5.30
CA ALA A 389 7.40 24.66 -5.52
C ALA A 389 8.43 23.52 -5.68
N PHE A 390 8.37 22.49 -4.82
CA PHE A 390 9.23 21.31 -4.90
C PHE A 390 8.95 20.50 -6.19
N PHE A 391 7.68 20.34 -6.55
CA PHE A 391 7.33 19.72 -7.83
C PHE A 391 7.99 20.43 -9.01
N LEU A 392 7.82 21.76 -9.13
CA LEU A 392 8.43 22.53 -10.22
C LEU A 392 9.96 22.56 -10.15
N PHE A 393 10.54 22.48 -8.94
CA PHE A 393 11.97 22.30 -8.74
C PHE A 393 12.45 20.97 -9.34
N ASP A 394 11.76 19.86 -9.09
CA ASP A 394 12.12 18.55 -9.63
C ASP A 394 11.97 18.52 -11.16
N LEU A 395 10.93 19.18 -11.70
CA LEU A 395 10.71 19.27 -13.15
C LEU A 395 11.87 19.95 -13.90
N LEU A 396 12.64 20.86 -13.28
CA LEU A 396 13.81 21.50 -13.90
C LEU A 396 14.91 20.49 -14.32
N SER A 397 14.94 19.33 -13.67
CA SER A 397 15.89 18.25 -13.96
C SER A 397 15.42 17.39 -15.14
N ILE A 398 14.12 17.12 -15.24
CA ILE A 398 13.56 16.10 -16.14
C ILE A 398 12.84 16.65 -17.40
N MET A 399 12.21 17.82 -17.32
CA MET A 399 11.44 18.44 -18.42
C MET A 399 12.21 19.57 -19.15
N ASP A 400 11.62 20.13 -20.21
CA ASP A 400 12.12 21.36 -20.85
C ASP A 400 12.11 22.54 -19.88
N ARG A 401 13.28 23.11 -19.62
CA ARG A 401 13.44 24.23 -18.67
C ARG A 401 12.66 25.46 -19.09
N GLY A 402 12.56 25.74 -20.40
CA GLY A 402 11.81 26.89 -20.90
C GLY A 402 10.32 26.78 -20.57
N TYR A 403 9.75 25.59 -20.76
CA TYR A 403 8.40 25.25 -20.32
C TYR A 403 8.23 25.39 -18.79
N VAL A 404 9.13 24.82 -17.98
CA VAL A 404 9.05 24.93 -16.51
C VAL A 404 9.15 26.39 -16.03
N PHE A 405 10.01 27.21 -16.65
CA PHE A 405 10.06 28.65 -16.36
C PHE A 405 8.76 29.38 -16.73
N ASN A 406 8.05 28.95 -17.77
CA ASN A 406 6.74 29.51 -18.08
C ASN A 406 5.70 29.16 -17.00
N LEU A 407 5.73 27.96 -16.42
CA LEU A 407 4.88 27.58 -15.28
C LEU A 407 5.19 28.46 -14.05
N ILE A 408 6.47 28.60 -13.71
CA ILE A 408 6.95 29.48 -12.62
C ILE A 408 6.50 30.93 -12.86
N ARG A 409 6.61 31.42 -14.10
CA ARG A 409 6.15 32.75 -14.50
C ARG A 409 4.63 32.90 -14.35
N SER A 410 3.85 31.88 -14.71
CA SER A 410 2.39 31.90 -14.55
C SER A 410 2.01 32.05 -13.08
N TYR A 411 2.57 31.21 -12.21
CA TYR A 411 2.40 31.31 -10.75
C TYR A 411 2.75 32.71 -10.25
N TYR A 412 3.93 33.22 -10.62
CA TYR A 412 4.42 34.52 -10.17
C TYR A 412 3.50 35.67 -10.60
N LYS A 413 3.01 35.65 -11.85
CA LYS A 413 2.12 36.68 -12.38
C LYS A 413 0.78 36.70 -11.64
N GLN A 414 0.18 35.53 -11.39
CA GLN A 414 -1.09 35.41 -10.68
C GLN A 414 -0.96 35.87 -9.22
N MET A 415 0.09 35.44 -8.52
CA MET A 415 0.37 35.86 -7.14
C MET A 415 0.59 37.37 -7.05
N CYS A 416 1.39 37.97 -7.94
CA CYS A 416 1.62 39.41 -7.96
C CYS A 416 0.34 40.21 -8.23
N ALA A 417 -0.48 39.77 -9.20
CA ALA A 417 -1.74 40.42 -9.50
C ALA A 417 -2.68 40.42 -8.28
N LYS A 418 -2.77 39.29 -7.56
CA LYS A 418 -3.59 39.20 -6.35
C LYS A 418 -3.04 40.07 -5.21
N ILE A 419 -1.73 40.02 -4.95
CA ILE A 419 -1.08 40.84 -3.92
C ILE A 419 -1.35 42.32 -4.16
N ALA A 420 -1.21 42.79 -5.40
CA ALA A 420 -1.46 44.19 -5.76
C ALA A 420 -2.93 44.61 -5.59
N SER A 421 -3.88 43.66 -5.68
CA SER A 421 -5.32 43.91 -5.50
C SER A 421 -5.77 43.97 -4.03
N LEU A 422 -4.89 43.64 -3.08
CA LEU A 422 -5.25 43.49 -1.67
C LEU A 422 -4.51 44.51 -0.79
N PRO A 423 -5.21 45.14 0.17
CA PRO A 423 -4.57 46.08 1.11
C PRO A 423 -3.67 45.38 2.14
N ASP A 424 -4.02 44.16 2.57
CA ASP A 424 -3.19 43.29 3.41
C ASP A 424 -2.98 41.95 2.72
N ALA A 425 -1.77 41.79 2.18
CA ALA A 425 -1.36 40.62 1.39
C ALA A 425 -0.17 39.88 2.02
N VAL A 426 0.13 40.12 3.31
CA VAL A 426 1.33 39.58 3.97
C VAL A 426 1.46 38.05 3.80
N PRO A 427 0.41 37.22 3.98
CA PRO A 427 0.54 35.77 3.81
C PRO A 427 0.89 35.38 2.36
N LEU A 428 0.28 36.04 1.36
CA LEU A 428 0.58 35.77 -0.06
C LEU A 428 2.01 36.19 -0.42
N VAL A 429 2.51 37.28 0.15
CA VAL A 429 3.91 37.70 -0.01
C VAL A 429 4.84 36.61 0.56
N GLN A 430 4.54 36.09 1.75
CA GLN A 430 5.31 35.01 2.37
C GLN A 430 5.29 33.73 1.53
N TYR A 431 4.12 33.30 1.03
CA TYR A 431 4.01 32.13 0.15
C TYR A 431 4.83 32.31 -1.14
N LYS A 432 4.74 33.48 -1.77
CA LYS A 432 5.54 33.81 -2.97
C LYS A 432 7.05 33.74 -2.68
N LEU A 433 7.49 34.30 -1.55
CA LEU A 433 8.91 34.26 -1.17
C LEU A 433 9.38 32.84 -0.83
N ALA A 434 8.57 32.04 -0.13
CA ALA A 434 8.87 30.65 0.16
C ALA A 434 8.98 29.82 -1.12
N PHE A 435 8.03 29.99 -2.05
CA PHE A 435 8.05 29.35 -3.36
C PHE A 435 9.33 29.68 -4.13
N LEU A 436 9.66 30.97 -4.27
CA LEU A 436 10.87 31.39 -4.99
C LEU A 436 12.15 30.90 -4.29
N ARG A 437 12.18 30.86 -2.97
CA ARG A 437 13.32 30.32 -2.21
C ARG A 437 13.58 28.85 -2.55
N ILE A 438 12.53 28.04 -2.62
CA ILE A 438 12.64 26.61 -3.00
C ILE A 438 13.17 26.49 -4.42
N ILE A 439 12.56 27.20 -5.40
CA ILE A 439 13.01 27.18 -6.80
C ILE A 439 14.47 27.62 -6.94
N CYS A 440 14.88 28.69 -6.25
CA CYS A 440 16.24 29.22 -6.31
C CYS A 440 17.28 28.35 -5.58
N SER A 441 16.86 27.35 -4.79
CA SER A 441 17.76 26.38 -4.18
C SER A 441 18.15 25.22 -5.08
N HIS A 442 17.77 25.25 -6.38
CA HIS A 442 18.11 24.20 -7.34
C HIS A 442 19.62 24.05 -7.51
N GLU A 443 20.09 22.80 -7.49
CA GLU A 443 21.51 22.43 -7.38
C GLU A 443 22.37 22.99 -8.51
N HIS A 444 21.79 23.17 -9.69
CA HIS A 444 22.44 23.88 -10.76
C HIS A 444 22.14 25.37 -10.61
N TYR A 445 23.20 26.18 -10.46
CA TYR A 445 23.10 27.62 -10.67
C TYR A 445 22.42 27.86 -12.01
N VAL A 446 21.11 28.12 -11.98
CA VAL A 446 20.40 28.61 -13.15
C VAL A 446 20.95 30.00 -13.33
N SER A 447 21.92 30.15 -14.22
CA SER A 447 22.25 31.46 -14.74
C SER A 447 20.97 31.99 -15.36
N LEU A 448 20.24 32.80 -14.60
CA LEU A 448 19.19 33.66 -15.11
C LEU A 448 19.90 34.60 -16.07
N ASN A 449 20.14 34.12 -17.29
CA ASN A 449 20.58 34.94 -18.41
C ASN A 449 19.38 35.81 -18.77
N LEU A 450 19.08 36.76 -17.90
CA LEU A 450 18.24 37.88 -18.22
C LEU A 450 18.97 38.58 -19.36
N PRO A 451 18.37 38.70 -20.56
CA PRO A 451 18.88 39.65 -21.52
C PRO A 451 18.75 41.00 -20.83
N VAL A 452 19.88 41.56 -20.38
CA VAL A 452 19.94 42.95 -20.00
C VAL A 452 19.55 43.70 -21.28
N ALA A 453 18.36 44.28 -21.29
CA ALA A 453 17.99 45.24 -22.29
C ALA A 453 18.90 46.47 -22.10
N ALA A 454 20.13 46.39 -22.58
CA ALA A 454 21.00 47.53 -22.76
C ALA A 454 20.52 48.25 -24.03
N GLY A 455 19.38 48.92 -23.90
CA GLY A 455 18.96 49.96 -24.82
C GLY A 455 19.93 51.14 -24.70
N GLY A 456 20.97 51.09 -25.53
CA GLY A 456 21.70 52.22 -26.11
C GLY A 456 22.24 53.31 -25.19
N VAL A 457 23.57 53.31 -24.99
CA VAL A 457 24.40 54.51 -25.21
C VAL A 457 25.77 54.04 -25.70
N GLY A 458 26.21 54.57 -26.85
CA GLY A 458 27.50 54.25 -27.46
C GLY A 458 28.70 54.81 -26.70
N GLY A 459 29.87 54.21 -26.92
CA GLY A 459 31.15 54.76 -26.45
C GLY A 459 32.24 53.69 -26.38
N ALA A 460 33.28 53.87 -27.17
CA ALA A 460 34.39 52.97 -27.39
C ALA A 460 35.26 52.64 -26.15
N GLY A 461 35.90 51.47 -26.19
CA GLY A 461 37.30 51.31 -25.81
C GLY A 461 37.61 50.46 -24.57
N GLY A 462 38.48 49.45 -24.75
CA GLY A 462 39.31 48.91 -23.67
C GLY A 462 39.22 47.41 -23.46
N ALA A 463 40.09 46.66 -24.14
CA ALA A 463 40.39 45.28 -23.82
C ALA A 463 41.08 45.18 -22.44
N GLY A 464 40.59 44.27 -21.59
CA GLY A 464 41.17 43.97 -20.28
C GLY A 464 40.90 42.52 -19.91
N SER A 465 41.90 41.67 -20.13
CA SER A 465 41.98 40.28 -19.68
C SER A 465 41.98 40.21 -18.15
N GLY A 466 41.13 39.36 -17.58
CA GLY A 466 41.11 39.08 -16.15
C GLY A 466 40.42 37.75 -15.85
N SER A 467 41.20 36.68 -15.92
CA SER A 467 40.87 35.34 -15.44
C SER A 467 40.79 35.32 -13.91
N VAL A 468 39.69 34.87 -13.32
CA VAL A 468 39.71 34.13 -12.04
C VAL A 468 38.52 33.15 -11.99
N SER A 469 38.87 31.88 -11.80
CA SER A 469 38.09 30.78 -11.22
C SER A 469 39.02 30.14 -10.18
N PRO A 470 38.55 29.33 -9.21
CA PRO A 470 37.23 28.69 -9.09
C PRO A 470 36.33 29.22 -7.98
#